data_AF-A0ABC8Y8U3-F1
#
_entry.id   AF-A0ABC8Y8U3-F1
#
_cell.length_a   1.000
_cell.length_b   1.000
_cell.length_c   1.000
_cell.angle_alpha   90.00
_cell.angle_beta   90.00
_cell.angle_gamma   90.00
#
_symmetry.space_group_name_H-M   'P 1'
#
loop_
_entity.id
_entity.type
_entity.pdbx_description
1 polymer ?
#
loop_
_entity_poly.entity_id
_entity_poly.type
_entity_poly.pdbx_seq_one_letter_code
_entity_poly.pdbx_strand_id
1 'polypeptide(L)'
;MGFISGVMMGMIVGVALIAGWARAMARRAAKRSNKAADINSLGSLNREDVKKICGENLPQWISFPEYEQVKWLNKQLSKLWPFIEEAATMVIRDSVEPLLDDYRPPGISSLKFSRLSLGTVPPKIEGIRIQSFKKGQITMDIDFRWGGDPNIILAVETLVASLPIQFKNLQVYTIIRAVFQLSDEIPCISAVVVALLAEPKPRIDYVLKAVGGSLTAMPGLSDMIDDTVASLITDMLQWPHRIVIPLGVDVDVSDLELKPHGKLTVTVVRAESLKNKELIGKSDPYVVLFIRPMFREKTSVIDDNLNPQWNETFELIAEDKETQHLILEVFDEDKMKQDKRLGIAKLPLSDLGMETVQEVNLQLLSSLDTTKVKDKKDRGVLTIKVVYHQFTKEEAQEALELEKQAMEERRKVRGETAAVSGAADAAGGVASTVTNVAGTGVAAAGTVAGSGVSAAGAGVGMVGTGIGAVGSGIGAFGSGLTKAGKFVGRTVTGPFSSARRSASSVPNVDD
;
A
#
# COMPACT_ATOMS: atom_id res chain seq x y z
N MET A 1 47.55 -46.40 -51.82
CA MET A 1 46.12 -46.75 -51.71
C MET A 1 45.67 -47.04 -50.27
N GLY A 2 46.47 -47.69 -49.40
CA GLY A 2 46.02 -48.05 -48.03
C GLY A 2 45.76 -46.90 -47.06
N PHE A 3 46.54 -45.81 -47.11
CA PHE A 3 46.38 -44.67 -46.18
C PHE A 3 45.09 -43.89 -46.41
N ILE A 4 44.75 -43.61 -47.67
CA ILE A 4 43.52 -42.89 -48.05
C ILE A 4 42.29 -43.72 -47.69
N SER A 5 42.34 -45.03 -47.89
CA SER A 5 41.25 -45.95 -47.52
C SER A 5 41.05 -46.01 -45.99
N GLY A 6 42.12 -45.97 -45.20
CA GLY A 6 42.05 -45.96 -43.74
C GLY A 6 41.46 -44.67 -43.17
N VAL A 7 41.81 -43.52 -43.73
CA VAL A 7 41.26 -42.21 -43.33
C VAL A 7 39.77 -42.11 -43.67
N MET A 8 39.35 -42.57 -44.87
CA MET A 8 37.94 -42.58 -45.25
C MET A 8 37.12 -43.51 -44.36
N MET A 9 37.63 -44.70 -44.03
CA MET A 9 36.94 -45.61 -43.12
C MET A 9 36.85 -45.05 -41.69
N GLY A 10 37.91 -44.39 -41.21
CA GLY A 10 37.93 -43.71 -39.92
C GLY A 10 36.91 -42.57 -39.82
N MET A 11 36.75 -41.77 -40.89
CA MET A 11 35.72 -40.72 -40.93
C MET A 11 34.31 -41.31 -40.94
N ILE A 12 34.05 -42.36 -41.71
CA ILE A 12 32.73 -43.00 -41.76
C ILE A 12 32.36 -43.56 -40.38
N VAL A 13 33.29 -44.25 -39.71
CA VAL A 13 33.06 -44.78 -38.36
C VAL A 13 32.89 -43.66 -37.34
N GLY A 14 33.66 -42.58 -37.43
CA GLY A 14 33.53 -41.41 -36.56
C GLY A 14 32.18 -40.71 -36.70
N VAL A 15 31.73 -40.47 -37.94
CA VAL A 15 30.42 -39.88 -38.23
C VAL A 15 29.29 -40.81 -37.77
N ALA A 16 29.42 -42.12 -37.99
CA ALA A 16 28.43 -43.10 -37.52
C ALA A 16 28.32 -43.14 -35.99
N LEU A 17 29.45 -43.06 -35.27
CA LEU A 17 29.48 -42.98 -33.81
C LEU A 17 28.84 -41.70 -33.29
N ILE A 18 29.16 -40.54 -33.89
CA ILE A 18 28.58 -39.25 -33.52
C ILE A 18 27.08 -39.23 -33.80
N ALA A 19 26.64 -39.69 -34.97
CA ALA A 19 25.22 -39.79 -35.33
C ALA A 19 24.47 -40.76 -34.41
N GLY A 20 25.08 -41.90 -34.07
CA GLY A 20 24.54 -42.86 -33.10
C GLY A 20 24.39 -42.26 -31.70
N TRP A 21 25.41 -41.52 -31.24
CA TRP A 21 25.38 -40.84 -29.95
C TRP A 21 24.37 -39.70 -29.92
N ALA A 22 24.30 -38.88 -30.96
CA ALA A 22 23.31 -37.81 -31.12
C ALA A 22 21.87 -38.38 -31.09
N ARG A 23 21.61 -39.48 -31.81
CA ARG A 23 20.29 -40.13 -31.82
C ARG A 23 19.94 -40.77 -30.48
N ALA A 24 20.93 -41.35 -29.78
CA ALA A 24 20.74 -41.86 -28.44
C ALA A 24 20.46 -40.73 -27.42
N MET A 25 21.13 -39.59 -27.55
CA MET A 25 20.89 -38.40 -26.71
C MET A 25 19.52 -37.79 -26.98
N ALA A 26 19.11 -37.65 -28.25
CA ALA A 26 17.77 -37.17 -28.62
C ALA A 26 16.66 -38.09 -28.06
N ARG A 27 16.82 -39.42 -28.17
CA ARG A 27 15.89 -40.39 -27.57
C ARG A 27 15.84 -40.28 -26.05
N ARG A 28 16.98 -40.10 -25.39
CA ARG A 28 17.05 -39.91 -23.93
C ARG A 28 16.41 -38.59 -23.51
N ALA A 29 16.62 -37.52 -24.26
CA ALA A 29 16.01 -36.22 -24.02
C ALA A 29 14.48 -36.29 -24.15
N ALA A 30 13.96 -36.88 -25.23
CA ALA A 30 12.53 -37.10 -25.44
C ALA A 30 11.90 -37.98 -24.34
N LYS A 31 12.61 -39.02 -23.89
CA LYS A 31 12.13 -39.86 -22.77
C LYS A 31 12.11 -39.10 -21.45
N ARG A 32 13.04 -38.17 -21.22
CA ARG A 32 13.05 -37.30 -20.03
C ARG A 32 11.96 -36.25 -20.10
N SER A 33 11.72 -35.63 -21.26
CA SER A 33 10.64 -34.65 -21.42
C SER A 33 9.28 -35.30 -21.22
N ASN A 34 9.05 -36.51 -21.76
CA ASN A 34 7.80 -37.22 -21.57
C ASN A 34 7.61 -37.62 -20.11
N LYS A 35 8.65 -38.19 -19.47
CA LYS A 35 8.58 -38.49 -18.02
C LYS A 35 8.38 -37.24 -17.17
N ALA A 36 8.98 -36.11 -17.53
CA ALA A 36 8.79 -34.85 -16.84
C ALA A 36 7.36 -34.33 -17.03
N ALA A 37 6.79 -34.47 -18.22
CA ALA A 37 5.39 -34.15 -18.49
C ALA A 37 4.44 -35.06 -17.70
N ASP A 38 4.72 -36.37 -17.62
CA ASP A 38 3.94 -37.33 -16.84
C ASP A 38 4.00 -37.00 -15.34
N ILE A 39 5.19 -36.72 -14.80
CA ILE A 39 5.38 -36.32 -13.40
C ILE A 39 4.66 -34.98 -13.13
N ASN A 40 4.72 -34.04 -14.06
CA ASN A 40 4.02 -32.77 -13.94
C ASN A 40 2.49 -32.98 -13.94
N SER A 41 1.98 -33.87 -14.80
CA SER A 41 0.56 -34.20 -14.84
C SER A 41 0.07 -34.83 -13.53
N LEU A 42 0.88 -35.71 -12.92
CA LEU A 42 0.64 -36.29 -11.60
C LEU A 42 0.72 -35.25 -10.48
N GLY A 43 1.67 -34.31 -10.56
CA GLY A 43 1.81 -33.21 -9.61
C GLY A 43 0.67 -32.19 -9.70
N SER A 44 0.04 -32.06 -10.85
CA SER A 44 -1.10 -31.16 -11.08
C SER A 44 -2.46 -31.77 -10.74
N LEU A 45 -2.52 -33.01 -10.25
CA LEU A 45 -3.79 -33.66 -9.91
C LEU A 45 -4.45 -32.95 -8.73
N ASN A 46 -5.62 -32.37 -8.98
CA ASN A 46 -6.42 -31.74 -7.95
C ASN A 46 -7.13 -32.78 -7.09
N ARG A 47 -7.64 -32.35 -5.93
CA ARG A 47 -8.44 -33.19 -5.02
C ARG A 47 -9.54 -33.97 -5.75
N GLU A 48 -10.19 -33.34 -6.73
CA GLU A 48 -11.25 -33.97 -7.53
C GLU A 48 -10.71 -35.07 -8.44
N ASP A 49 -9.53 -34.90 -9.02
CA ASP A 49 -8.93 -35.89 -9.91
C ASP A 49 -8.39 -37.07 -9.11
N VAL A 50 -7.81 -36.82 -7.93
CA VAL A 50 -7.45 -37.91 -7.00
C VAL A 50 -8.70 -38.62 -6.48
N LYS A 51 -9.82 -37.90 -6.25
CA LYS A 51 -11.11 -38.52 -5.90
C LYS A 51 -11.67 -39.38 -7.04
N LYS A 52 -11.48 -38.97 -8.31
CA LYS A 52 -11.85 -39.79 -9.49
C LYS A 52 -10.99 -41.05 -9.62
N ILE A 53 -9.70 -40.96 -9.30
CA ILE A 53 -8.75 -42.08 -9.43
C ILE A 53 -8.86 -43.06 -8.24
N CYS A 54 -9.00 -42.55 -7.03
CA CYS A 54 -8.96 -43.33 -5.78
C CYS A 54 -10.35 -43.60 -5.17
N GLY A 55 -11.43 -43.07 -5.75
CA GLY A 55 -12.78 -43.17 -5.22
C GLY A 55 -13.05 -42.24 -4.02
N GLU A 56 -14.16 -42.46 -3.30
CA GLU A 56 -14.55 -41.61 -2.17
C GLU A 56 -13.71 -41.83 -0.91
N ASN A 57 -13.00 -42.96 -0.81
CA ASN A 57 -12.19 -43.32 0.35
C ASN A 57 -10.72 -42.97 0.15
N LEU A 58 -10.38 -41.69 0.32
CA LEU A 58 -9.00 -41.25 0.38
C LEU A 58 -8.33 -41.71 1.68
N PRO A 59 -7.12 -42.29 1.63
CA PRO A 59 -6.34 -42.57 2.82
C PRO A 59 -6.10 -41.31 3.66
N GLN A 60 -6.17 -41.42 4.99
CA GLN A 60 -6.07 -40.29 5.94
C GLN A 60 -4.74 -39.51 5.86
N TRP A 61 -3.69 -40.11 5.27
CA TRP A 61 -2.39 -39.48 5.07
C TRP A 61 -2.30 -38.62 3.80
N ILE A 62 -3.31 -38.66 2.92
CA ILE A 62 -3.40 -37.75 1.78
C ILE A 62 -4.08 -36.47 2.27
N SER A 63 -3.28 -35.45 2.56
CA SER A 63 -3.75 -34.09 2.76
C SER A 63 -3.44 -33.25 1.51
N PHE A 64 -4.39 -32.41 1.12
CA PHE A 64 -4.19 -31.39 0.09
C PHE A 64 -4.08 -30.05 0.81
N PRO A 65 -2.92 -29.73 1.43
CA PRO A 65 -2.77 -28.46 2.10
C PRO A 65 -2.82 -27.35 1.04
N GLU A 66 -3.62 -26.30 1.30
CA GLU A 66 -3.67 -25.13 0.40
C GLU A 66 -2.32 -24.41 0.31
N TYR A 67 -1.45 -24.61 1.32
CA TYR A 67 -0.11 -24.06 1.38
C TYR A 67 0.93 -25.19 1.46
N GLU A 68 1.92 -25.12 0.59
CA GLU A 68 3.06 -26.04 0.60
C GLU A 68 4.09 -25.57 1.62
N GLN A 69 4.57 -26.49 2.47
CA GLN A 69 5.59 -26.18 3.48
C GLN A 69 6.98 -26.02 2.86
N VAL A 70 7.65 -24.90 3.15
CA VAL A 70 8.95 -24.55 2.56
C VAL A 70 10.09 -24.54 3.58
N LYS A 71 10.30 -25.68 4.25
CA LYS A 71 11.37 -25.83 5.27
C LYS A 71 12.77 -25.52 4.71
N TRP A 72 13.03 -25.86 3.45
CA TRP A 72 14.31 -25.58 2.78
C TRP A 72 14.54 -24.08 2.61
N LEU A 73 13.50 -23.30 2.29
CA LEU A 73 13.58 -21.86 2.09
C LEU A 73 13.90 -21.17 3.41
N ASN A 74 13.24 -21.58 4.50
CA ASN A 74 13.54 -21.08 5.84
C ASN A 74 15.01 -21.34 6.25
N LYS A 75 15.59 -22.49 5.85
CA LYS A 75 17.01 -22.81 6.10
C LYS A 75 17.98 -21.93 5.29
N GLN A 76 17.58 -21.45 4.12
CA GLN A 76 18.39 -20.50 3.35
C GLN A 76 18.22 -19.08 3.88
N LEU A 77 16.98 -18.68 4.19
CA LEU A 77 16.66 -17.40 4.79
C LEU A 77 17.45 -17.17 6.08
N SER A 78 17.59 -18.19 6.95
CA SER A 78 18.39 -18.08 8.16
C SER A 78 19.88 -17.81 7.91
N LYS A 79 20.41 -18.24 6.76
CA LYS A 79 21.81 -17.98 6.38
C LYS A 79 21.99 -16.60 5.74
N LEU A 80 20.98 -16.16 5.00
CA LEU A 80 20.98 -14.87 4.30
C LEU A 80 20.53 -13.72 5.19
N TRP A 81 19.93 -14.01 6.35
CA TRP A 81 19.32 -13.03 7.22
C TRP A 81 20.22 -11.84 7.57
N PRO A 82 21.52 -11.99 7.90
CA PRO A 82 22.35 -10.84 8.22
C PRO A 82 22.44 -9.81 7.07
N PHE A 83 22.48 -10.29 5.82
CA PHE A 83 22.52 -9.43 4.63
C PHE A 83 21.15 -8.83 4.33
N ILE A 84 20.10 -9.62 4.52
CA ILE A 84 18.71 -9.18 4.31
C ILE A 84 18.33 -8.13 5.35
N GLU A 85 18.74 -8.29 6.60
CA GLU A 85 18.44 -7.35 7.68
C GLU A 85 19.07 -5.98 7.43
N GLU A 86 20.34 -5.95 7.01
CA GLU A 86 21.03 -4.70 6.69
C GLU A 86 20.35 -3.98 5.52
N ALA A 87 20.08 -4.70 4.43
CA ALA A 87 19.41 -4.15 3.26
C ALA A 87 17.98 -3.69 3.56
N ALA A 88 17.20 -4.51 4.28
CA ALA A 88 15.83 -4.19 4.65
C ALA A 88 15.78 -2.98 5.60
N THR A 89 16.72 -2.86 6.53
CA THR A 89 16.84 -1.71 7.42
C THR A 89 17.04 -0.41 6.65
N MET A 90 17.93 -0.41 5.65
CA MET A 90 18.14 0.76 4.79
C MET A 90 16.87 1.11 3.99
N VAL A 91 16.24 0.11 3.37
CA VAL A 91 15.01 0.32 2.59
C VAL A 91 13.87 0.87 3.45
N ILE A 92 13.68 0.31 4.66
CA ILE A 92 12.67 0.77 5.60
C ILE A 92 12.97 2.19 6.03
N ARG A 93 14.22 2.52 6.34
CA ARG A 93 14.60 3.88 6.73
C ARG A 93 14.25 4.88 5.63
N ASP A 94 14.74 4.65 4.41
CA ASP A 94 14.56 5.56 3.28
C ASP A 94 13.08 5.69 2.86
N SER A 95 12.31 4.62 3.03
CA SER A 95 10.90 4.60 2.61
C SER A 95 9.95 5.09 3.69
N VAL A 96 10.24 4.82 4.97
CA VAL A 96 9.32 5.09 6.10
C VAL A 96 9.65 6.40 6.82
N GLU A 97 10.91 6.83 6.91
CA GLU A 97 11.24 8.14 7.52
C GLU A 97 10.47 9.32 6.91
N PRO A 98 10.41 9.51 5.58
CA PRO A 98 9.63 10.62 5.02
C PRO A 98 8.14 10.50 5.36
N LEU A 99 7.64 9.27 5.56
CA LEU A 99 6.23 9.03 5.89
C LEU A 99 5.93 9.24 7.36
N LEU A 100 6.85 8.96 8.26
CA LEU A 100 6.69 9.28 9.68
C LEU A 100 6.55 10.79 9.88
N ASP A 101 7.22 11.59 9.04
CA ASP A 101 7.02 13.03 9.00
C ASP A 101 5.67 13.42 8.37
N ASP A 102 5.25 12.77 7.27
CA ASP A 102 3.95 13.03 6.62
C ASP A 102 2.73 12.62 7.46
N TYR A 103 2.85 11.56 8.27
CA TYR A 103 1.77 11.06 9.13
C TYR A 103 1.95 11.51 10.60
N ARG A 104 2.82 12.50 10.84
CA ARG A 104 3.12 12.95 12.19
C ARG A 104 1.83 13.29 12.97
N PRO A 105 1.62 12.73 14.15
CA PRO A 105 0.49 13.14 14.99
C PRO A 105 0.58 14.62 15.43
N PRO A 106 -0.56 15.31 15.66
CA PRO A 106 -0.57 16.66 16.22
C PRO A 106 0.20 16.75 17.55
N GLY A 107 0.98 17.83 17.75
CA GLY A 107 1.76 18.04 18.99
C GLY A 107 3.17 17.45 18.99
N ILE A 108 3.56 16.72 17.95
CA ILE A 108 4.92 16.23 17.72
C ILE A 108 5.63 17.16 16.72
N SER A 109 6.87 17.53 17.00
CA SER A 109 7.71 18.38 16.13
C SER A 109 8.64 17.56 15.23
N SER A 110 9.02 16.34 15.62
CA SER A 110 9.87 15.44 14.82
C SER A 110 9.61 13.98 15.18
N LEU A 111 9.54 13.10 14.17
CA LEU A 111 9.37 11.66 14.34
C LEU A 111 10.38 10.93 13.46
N LYS A 112 11.51 10.50 14.02
CA LYS A 112 12.62 9.89 13.25
C LYS A 112 13.14 8.62 13.90
N PHE A 113 13.74 7.72 13.11
CA PHE A 113 14.44 6.57 13.67
C PHE A 113 15.77 7.01 14.30
N SER A 114 15.86 6.89 15.63
CA SER A 114 17.13 6.99 16.36
C SER A 114 17.96 5.73 16.16
N ARG A 115 17.31 4.57 16.25
CA ARG A 115 17.89 3.26 15.94
C ARG A 115 16.86 2.41 15.23
N LEU A 116 17.30 1.70 14.20
CA LEU A 116 16.48 0.74 13.46
C LEU A 116 17.36 -0.49 13.20
N SER A 117 16.91 -1.63 13.70
CA SER A 117 17.47 -2.94 13.38
C SER A 117 16.35 -3.97 13.53
N LEU A 118 16.30 -4.93 12.60
CA LEU A 118 15.31 -6.01 12.64
C LEU A 118 15.79 -7.19 13.51
N GLY A 119 16.99 -7.10 14.09
CA GLY A 119 17.50 -8.12 15.00
C GLY A 119 18.04 -9.37 14.29
N THR A 120 18.30 -10.40 15.07
CA THR A 120 19.04 -11.59 14.62
C THR A 120 18.14 -12.73 14.20
N VAL A 121 16.87 -12.69 14.59
CA VAL A 121 15.91 -13.76 14.33
C VAL A 121 15.19 -13.53 12.99
N PRO A 122 15.39 -14.43 12.00
CA PRO A 122 14.72 -14.31 10.70
C PRO A 122 13.22 -14.60 10.79
N PRO A 123 12.43 -14.07 9.85
CA PRO A 123 11.04 -14.47 9.68
C PRO A 123 10.94 -15.92 9.20
N LYS A 124 9.76 -16.50 9.42
CA LYS A 124 9.40 -17.83 8.99
C LYS A 124 8.33 -17.74 7.91
N ILE A 125 8.53 -18.53 6.87
CA ILE A 125 7.52 -18.77 5.84
C ILE A 125 6.88 -20.11 6.18
N GLU A 126 5.64 -20.08 6.66
CA GLU A 126 4.92 -21.30 7.05
C GLU A 126 4.50 -22.11 5.84
N GLY A 127 4.08 -21.41 4.78
CA GLY A 127 3.84 -22.05 3.51
C GLY A 127 3.64 -21.08 2.36
N ILE A 128 3.65 -21.65 1.16
CA ILE A 128 3.49 -20.93 -0.09
C ILE A 128 2.32 -21.54 -0.85
N ARG A 129 1.46 -20.69 -1.39
CA ARG A 129 0.34 -21.08 -2.26
C ARG A 129 0.49 -20.38 -3.60
N ILE A 130 0.40 -21.13 -4.69
CA ILE A 130 0.35 -20.54 -6.02
C ILE A 130 -1.12 -20.26 -6.35
N GLN A 131 -1.45 -18.99 -6.59
CA GLN A 131 -2.82 -18.55 -6.89
C GLN A 131 -3.18 -18.80 -8.35
N SER A 132 -2.33 -18.32 -9.26
CA SER A 132 -2.62 -18.39 -10.69
C SER A 132 -1.35 -18.42 -11.52
N PHE A 133 -1.38 -19.22 -12.57
CA PHE A 133 -0.45 -19.16 -13.68
C PHE A 133 -1.14 -18.45 -14.85
N LYS A 134 -0.86 -17.16 -15.03
CA LYS A 134 -1.25 -16.43 -16.23
C LYS A 134 -0.07 -16.43 -17.20
N LYS A 135 -0.34 -16.33 -18.50
CA LYS A 135 0.75 -16.24 -19.49
C LYS A 135 1.59 -14.99 -19.18
N GLY A 136 2.87 -15.19 -18.87
CA GLY A 136 3.80 -14.11 -18.51
C GLY A 136 3.77 -13.65 -17.06
N GLN A 137 2.92 -14.22 -16.19
CA GLN A 137 2.81 -13.79 -14.79
C GLN A 137 2.48 -14.95 -13.85
N ILE A 138 3.21 -15.02 -12.72
CA ILE A 138 2.95 -15.99 -11.65
C ILE A 138 2.56 -15.23 -10.39
N THR A 139 1.39 -15.54 -9.83
CA THR A 139 0.93 -14.97 -8.56
C THR A 139 1.07 -16.01 -7.45
N MET A 140 1.75 -15.62 -6.38
CA MET A 140 2.09 -16.47 -5.25
C MET A 140 1.72 -15.77 -3.95
N ASP A 141 1.03 -16.47 -3.05
CA ASP A 141 0.74 -16.02 -1.70
C ASP A 141 1.69 -16.72 -0.71
N ILE A 142 2.34 -15.95 0.15
CA ILE A 142 3.36 -16.40 1.10
C ILE A 142 2.83 -16.13 2.52
N ASP A 143 2.59 -17.17 3.33
CA ASP A 143 2.25 -17.02 4.75
C ASP A 143 3.51 -16.63 5.53
N PHE A 144 3.59 -15.35 5.89
CA PHE A 144 4.73 -14.72 6.51
C PHE A 144 4.48 -14.48 8.00
N ARG A 145 5.38 -15.01 8.83
CA ARG A 145 5.33 -14.85 10.29
C ARG A 145 6.67 -14.41 10.83
N TRP A 146 6.66 -13.37 11.63
CA TRP A 146 7.86 -12.85 12.24
C TRP A 146 7.60 -12.49 13.70
N GLY A 147 8.48 -12.94 14.58
CA GLY A 147 8.45 -12.65 16.00
C GLY A 147 9.88 -12.63 16.51
N GLY A 148 10.61 -11.61 16.06
CA GLY A 148 12.04 -11.47 16.32
C GLY A 148 12.36 -10.57 17.50
N ASP A 149 13.63 -10.18 17.57
CA ASP A 149 14.22 -9.29 18.57
C ASP A 149 14.62 -7.93 17.97
N PRO A 150 13.72 -7.18 17.30
CA PRO A 150 14.10 -5.94 16.66
C PRO A 150 14.41 -4.85 17.69
N ASN A 151 15.32 -3.96 17.31
CA ASN A 151 15.68 -2.78 18.10
C ASN A 151 15.28 -1.52 17.33
N ILE A 152 14.02 -1.15 17.48
CA ILE A 152 13.43 0.04 16.85
C ILE A 152 13.22 1.09 17.93
N ILE A 153 13.91 2.22 17.80
CA ILE A 153 13.79 3.37 18.68
C ILE A 153 13.45 4.59 17.83
N LEU A 154 12.27 5.16 18.04
CA LEU A 154 11.86 6.43 17.48
C LEU A 154 12.28 7.55 18.44
N ALA A 155 12.99 8.55 17.91
CA ALA A 155 13.13 9.83 18.58
C ALA A 155 11.87 10.65 18.31
N VAL A 156 11.08 10.87 19.35
CA VAL A 156 9.91 11.75 19.31
C VAL A 156 10.31 13.06 19.96
N GLU A 157 10.35 14.12 19.16
CA GLU A 157 10.51 15.47 19.68
C GLU A 157 9.13 16.11 19.75
N THR A 158 8.83 16.71 20.90
CA THR A 158 7.63 17.53 21.11
C THR A 158 8.09 18.91 21.56
N LEU A 159 7.15 19.86 21.62
CA LEU A 159 7.43 21.23 22.08
C LEU A 159 8.01 21.27 23.51
N VAL A 160 7.71 20.27 24.34
CA VAL A 160 8.03 20.28 25.78
C VAL A 160 9.12 19.26 26.15
N ALA A 161 9.24 18.16 25.42
CA ALA A 161 10.18 17.09 25.72
C ALA A 161 10.62 16.31 24.47
N SER A 162 11.85 15.81 24.50
CA SER A 162 12.30 14.76 23.59
C SER A 162 12.23 13.41 24.32
N LEU A 163 11.42 12.49 23.79
CA LEU A 163 11.21 11.17 24.38
C LEU A 163 11.55 10.09 23.36
N PRO A 164 12.57 9.25 23.62
CA PRO A 164 12.82 8.08 22.79
C PRO A 164 11.79 7.00 23.11
N ILE A 165 11.06 6.55 22.10
CA ILE A 165 10.09 5.46 22.20
C ILE A 165 10.66 4.22 21.56
N GLN A 166 10.76 3.15 22.33
CA GLN A 166 11.22 1.85 21.89
C GLN A 166 10.04 0.92 21.60
N PHE A 167 10.09 0.24 20.46
CA PHE A 167 9.17 -0.85 20.15
C PHE A 167 9.76 -2.15 20.68
N LYS A 168 8.96 -2.92 21.42
CA LYS A 168 9.32 -4.25 21.93
C LYS A 168 8.29 -5.28 21.51
N ASN A 169 8.70 -6.55 21.51
CA ASN A 169 7.84 -7.70 21.23
C ASN A 169 7.07 -7.56 19.91
N LEU A 170 7.73 -7.03 18.87
CA LEU A 170 7.11 -6.89 17.55
C LEU A 170 6.84 -8.27 16.96
N GLN A 171 5.58 -8.54 16.67
CA GLN A 171 5.11 -9.74 16.01
C GLN A 171 4.29 -9.35 14.79
N VAL A 172 4.63 -9.94 13.64
CA VAL A 172 3.97 -9.69 12.37
C VAL A 172 3.45 -11.03 11.84
N TYR A 173 2.15 -11.09 11.59
CA TYR A 173 1.48 -12.20 10.93
C TYR A 173 0.71 -11.65 9.74
N THR A 174 1.11 -12.04 8.54
CA THR A 174 0.48 -11.53 7.31
C THR A 174 0.68 -12.48 6.14
N ILE A 175 -0.14 -12.31 5.10
CA ILE A 175 0.03 -13.01 3.84
C ILE A 175 0.56 -12.01 2.82
N ILE A 176 1.73 -12.30 2.29
CA ILE A 176 2.40 -11.49 1.27
C ILE A 176 2.07 -12.09 -0.09
N ARG A 177 1.42 -11.31 -0.95
CA ARG A 177 1.26 -11.62 -2.37
C ARG A 177 2.46 -11.13 -3.15
N ALA A 178 3.18 -12.06 -3.76
CA ALA A 178 4.26 -11.83 -4.69
C ALA A 178 3.79 -12.17 -6.12
N VAL A 179 3.87 -11.21 -7.02
CA VAL A 179 3.53 -11.35 -8.43
C VAL A 179 4.82 -11.24 -9.23
N PHE A 180 5.23 -12.34 -9.85
CA PHE A 180 6.42 -12.42 -10.68
C PHE A 180 6.05 -12.15 -12.13
N GLN A 181 6.65 -11.11 -12.69
CA GLN A 181 6.56 -10.84 -14.12
C GLN A 181 7.63 -11.64 -14.85
N LEU A 182 7.21 -12.55 -15.72
CA LEU A 182 8.11 -13.44 -16.44
C LEU A 182 8.67 -12.77 -17.69
N SER A 183 9.90 -13.14 -18.03
CA SER A 183 10.59 -12.75 -19.25
C SER A 183 11.24 -13.96 -19.91
N ASP A 184 11.49 -13.90 -21.21
CA ASP A 184 12.21 -14.95 -21.94
C ASP A 184 13.74 -14.86 -21.73
N GLU A 185 14.23 -13.71 -21.23
CA GLU A 185 15.64 -13.49 -20.92
C GLU A 185 15.97 -13.89 -19.49
N ILE A 186 17.12 -14.56 -19.28
CA ILE A 186 17.65 -14.91 -17.95
C ILE A 186 17.80 -13.62 -17.12
N PRO A 187 17.23 -13.52 -15.90
CA PRO A 187 16.84 -14.61 -14.97
C PRO A 187 15.40 -15.16 -15.13
N CYS A 188 14.76 -14.95 -16.26
CA CYS A 188 13.38 -15.31 -16.61
C CYS A 188 12.31 -14.55 -15.81
N ILE A 189 12.73 -13.54 -15.04
CA ILE A 189 11.87 -12.68 -14.22
C ILE A 189 12.34 -11.24 -14.46
N SER A 190 11.45 -10.39 -14.96
CA SER A 190 11.75 -8.97 -15.20
C SER A 190 11.47 -8.10 -13.98
N ALA A 191 10.43 -8.42 -13.21
CA ALA A 191 10.07 -7.68 -12.01
C ALA A 191 9.32 -8.56 -11.01
N VAL A 192 9.38 -8.18 -9.74
CA VAL A 192 8.60 -8.77 -8.66
C VAL A 192 7.77 -7.67 -8.03
N VAL A 193 6.46 -7.88 -7.97
CA VAL A 193 5.52 -6.97 -7.33
C VAL A 193 5.04 -7.59 -6.04
N VAL A 194 5.19 -6.86 -4.93
CA VAL A 194 4.91 -7.36 -3.58
C VAL A 194 3.85 -6.50 -2.91
N ALA A 195 2.81 -7.14 -2.37
CA ALA A 195 1.75 -6.48 -1.60
C ALA A 195 1.25 -7.38 -0.47
N LEU A 196 0.71 -6.79 0.59
CA LEU A 196 -0.02 -7.48 1.64
C LEU A 196 -1.48 -7.64 1.24
N LEU A 197 -2.06 -8.78 1.57
CA LEU A 197 -3.49 -8.99 1.37
C LEU A 197 -4.30 -8.19 2.39
N ALA A 198 -5.38 -7.58 1.90
CA ALA A 198 -6.37 -6.91 2.74
C ALA A 198 -7.10 -7.89 3.66
N GLU A 199 -7.39 -9.08 3.13
CA GLU A 199 -8.06 -10.16 3.81
C GLU A 199 -7.25 -11.45 3.63
N PRO A 200 -6.78 -12.09 4.72
CA PRO A 200 -6.92 -11.68 6.12
C PRO A 200 -6.10 -10.43 6.46
N LYS A 201 -6.64 -9.57 7.34
CA LYS A 201 -5.98 -8.32 7.76
C LYS A 201 -4.60 -8.61 8.36
N PRO A 202 -3.53 -7.90 7.95
CA PRO A 202 -2.22 -8.02 8.56
C PRO A 202 -2.30 -7.72 10.06
N ARG A 203 -1.77 -8.62 10.88
CA ARG A 203 -1.72 -8.47 12.34
C ARG A 203 -0.30 -8.11 12.74
N ILE A 204 -0.15 -6.89 13.26
CA ILE A 204 1.11 -6.38 13.78
C ILE A 204 0.91 -6.01 15.24
N ASP A 205 1.48 -6.81 16.13
CA ASP A 205 1.40 -6.61 17.57
C ASP A 205 2.76 -6.10 18.07
N TYR A 206 2.77 -5.07 18.90
CA TYR A 206 3.98 -4.60 19.57
C TYR A 206 3.64 -3.93 20.90
N VAL A 207 4.67 -3.69 21.70
CA VAL A 207 4.59 -2.97 22.97
C VAL A 207 5.50 -1.76 22.89
N LEU A 208 4.92 -0.57 23.00
CA LEU A 208 5.69 0.66 23.12
C LEU A 208 6.27 0.76 24.54
N LYS A 209 7.51 1.24 24.68
CA LYS A 209 8.12 1.64 25.96
C LYS A 209 8.90 2.93 25.79
N ALA A 210 8.69 3.89 26.68
CA ALA A 210 9.52 5.09 26.74
C ALA A 210 10.87 4.76 27.39
N VAL A 211 11.96 5.24 26.78
CA VAL A 211 13.31 5.08 27.34
C VAL A 211 13.54 6.22 28.33
N GLY A 212 13.66 5.89 29.63
CA GLY A 212 13.93 6.88 30.69
C GLY A 212 12.69 7.56 31.29
N GLY A 213 11.48 7.08 31.00
CA GLY A 213 10.23 7.57 31.57
C GLY A 213 9.07 6.58 31.39
N SER A 214 7.89 6.93 31.87
CA SER A 214 6.66 6.16 31.62
C SER A 214 5.91 6.74 30.41
N LEU A 215 5.36 5.88 29.55
CA LEU A 215 4.47 6.31 28.46
C LEU A 215 3.22 7.06 28.95
N THR A 216 2.86 6.87 30.22
CA THR A 216 1.78 7.62 30.88
C THR A 216 2.08 9.12 31.02
N ALA A 217 3.32 9.56 30.78
CA ALA A 217 3.68 10.98 30.76
C ALA A 217 3.06 11.72 29.56
N MET A 218 2.65 11.00 28.51
CA MET A 218 1.99 11.55 27.32
C MET A 218 0.73 10.75 27.00
N PRO A 219 -0.41 11.05 27.66
CA PRO A 219 -1.66 10.36 27.39
C PRO A 219 -2.07 10.52 25.92
N GLY A 220 -2.45 9.42 25.28
CA GLY A 220 -2.88 9.38 23.87
C GLY A 220 -1.77 9.14 22.84
N LEU A 221 -0.49 9.27 23.21
CA LEU A 221 0.60 9.08 22.25
C LEU A 221 0.71 7.63 21.72
N SER A 222 0.42 6.64 22.55
CA SER A 222 0.36 5.23 22.12
C SER A 222 -0.66 5.04 21.01
N ASP A 223 -1.86 5.56 21.23
CA ASP A 223 -3.01 5.38 20.34
C ASP A 223 -2.76 6.12 19.01
N MET A 224 -2.16 7.31 19.08
CA MET A 224 -1.74 8.07 17.89
C MET A 224 -0.68 7.34 17.06
N ILE A 225 0.30 6.69 17.70
CA ILE A 225 1.31 5.89 17.01
C ILE A 225 0.67 4.65 16.39
N ASP A 226 -0.23 3.98 17.12
CA ASP A 226 -0.96 2.81 16.62
C ASP A 226 -1.81 3.14 15.39
N ASP A 227 -2.53 4.26 15.42
CA ASP A 227 -3.30 4.76 14.28
C ASP A 227 -2.40 5.14 13.10
N THR A 228 -1.23 5.73 13.38
CA THR A 228 -0.23 6.07 12.36
C THR A 228 0.29 4.82 11.68
N VAL A 229 0.71 3.80 12.46
CA VAL A 229 1.21 2.53 11.93
C VAL A 229 0.13 1.81 11.12
N ALA A 230 -1.10 1.76 11.61
CA ALA A 230 -2.22 1.14 10.89
C ALA A 230 -2.53 1.84 9.56
N SER A 231 -2.50 3.18 9.57
CA SER A 231 -2.72 4.00 8.36
C SER A 231 -1.61 3.77 7.34
N LEU A 232 -0.34 3.78 7.78
CA LEU A 232 0.81 3.52 6.93
C LEU A 232 0.72 2.15 6.25
N ILE A 233 0.40 1.08 6.98
CA ILE A 233 0.29 -0.27 6.40
C ILE A 233 -0.81 -0.31 5.33
N THR A 234 -1.95 0.32 5.61
CA THR A 234 -3.12 0.33 4.72
C THR A 234 -2.82 1.10 3.43
N ASP A 235 -2.16 2.26 3.54
CA ASP A 235 -1.90 3.14 2.40
C ASP A 235 -0.65 2.74 1.59
N MET A 236 0.22 1.88 2.14
CA MET A 236 1.51 1.54 1.53
C MET A 236 1.65 0.11 1.06
N LEU A 237 1.27 -0.81 1.94
CA LEU A 237 1.66 -2.20 1.81
C LEU A 237 0.47 -3.05 1.42
N GLN A 238 -0.76 -2.60 1.67
CA GLN A 238 -1.97 -3.35 1.38
C GLN A 238 -2.41 -3.15 -0.08
N TRP A 239 -2.81 -4.24 -0.73
CA TRP A 239 -3.40 -4.18 -2.07
C TRP A 239 -4.54 -3.15 -2.14
N PRO A 240 -4.61 -2.30 -3.19
CA PRO A 240 -3.86 -2.33 -4.46
C PRO A 240 -2.44 -1.71 -4.42
N HIS A 241 -2.06 -1.11 -3.30
CA HIS A 241 -0.70 -0.59 -3.11
C HIS A 241 0.30 -1.73 -3.05
N ARG A 242 1.41 -1.54 -3.77
CA ARG A 242 2.38 -2.60 -4.04
C ARG A 242 3.76 -2.02 -4.30
N ILE A 243 4.76 -2.77 -3.85
CA ILE A 243 6.17 -2.47 -4.08
C ILE A 243 6.59 -3.17 -5.37
N VAL A 244 7.07 -2.41 -6.35
CA VAL A 244 7.59 -2.95 -7.61
C VAL A 244 9.12 -3.00 -7.54
N ILE A 245 9.67 -4.20 -7.65
CA ILE A 245 11.10 -4.47 -7.61
C ILE A 245 11.53 -4.92 -9.02
N PRO A 246 12.15 -4.04 -9.82
CA PRO A 246 12.70 -4.43 -11.12
C PRO A 246 13.90 -5.36 -10.94
N LEU A 247 13.94 -6.44 -11.72
CA LEU A 247 15.03 -7.40 -11.80
C LEU A 247 15.68 -7.31 -13.18
N GLY A 248 16.72 -6.48 -13.30
CA GLY A 248 17.43 -6.27 -14.56
C GLY A 248 17.85 -4.81 -14.74
N VAL A 249 18.50 -4.53 -15.86
CA VAL A 249 18.85 -3.19 -16.30
C VAL A 249 17.78 -2.73 -17.29
N ASP A 250 17.27 -1.51 -17.14
CA ASP A 250 16.29 -0.88 -18.04
C ASP A 250 14.98 -1.66 -18.26
N VAL A 251 14.45 -2.27 -17.19
CA VAL A 251 13.12 -2.87 -17.20
C VAL A 251 12.07 -1.76 -17.10
N ASP A 252 11.15 -1.69 -18.08
CA ASP A 252 9.99 -0.82 -17.97
C ASP A 252 9.00 -1.39 -16.94
N VAL A 253 8.82 -0.64 -15.87
CA VAL A 253 7.92 -0.98 -14.76
C VAL A 253 6.67 -0.10 -14.76
N SER A 254 6.50 0.77 -15.76
CA SER A 254 5.44 1.77 -15.79
C SER A 254 4.04 1.17 -15.73
N ASP A 255 3.84 -0.04 -16.27
CA ASP A 255 2.55 -0.74 -16.23
C ASP A 255 2.34 -1.55 -14.94
N LEU A 256 3.40 -1.78 -14.18
CA LEU A 256 3.35 -2.45 -12.88
C LEU A 256 3.13 -1.46 -11.74
N GLU A 257 3.46 -0.19 -11.94
CA GLU A 257 3.14 0.88 -10.99
C GLU A 257 1.62 1.06 -10.86
N LEU A 258 1.18 1.44 -9.65
CA LEU A 258 -0.23 1.73 -9.40
C LEU A 258 -0.57 3.09 -10.02
N LYS A 259 -1.61 3.12 -10.85
CA LYS A 259 -2.11 4.33 -11.50
C LYS A 259 -3.51 4.66 -10.99
N PRO A 260 -3.89 5.94 -10.93
CA PRO A 260 -5.29 6.33 -10.74
C PRO A 260 -6.20 5.61 -11.74
N HIS A 261 -7.29 5.01 -11.25
CA HIS A 261 -8.26 4.29 -12.10
C HIS A 261 -9.52 5.10 -12.36
N GLY A 262 -9.92 5.94 -11.41
CA GLY A 262 -11.08 6.81 -11.59
C GLY A 262 -11.27 7.81 -10.47
N LYS A 263 -12.29 8.64 -10.64
CA LYS A 263 -12.74 9.66 -9.69
C LYS A 263 -14.10 9.29 -9.13
N LEU A 264 -14.22 9.36 -7.81
CA LEU A 264 -15.46 9.20 -7.08
C LEU A 264 -15.91 10.58 -6.59
N THR A 265 -17.02 11.07 -7.15
CA THR A 265 -17.69 12.28 -6.65
C THR A 265 -18.74 11.86 -5.63
N VAL A 266 -18.58 12.29 -4.39
CA VAL A 266 -19.44 11.95 -3.25
C VAL A 266 -20.13 13.20 -2.74
N THR A 267 -21.45 13.26 -2.86
CA THR A 267 -22.27 14.26 -2.19
C THR A 267 -22.81 13.69 -0.89
N VAL A 268 -22.36 14.22 0.24
CA VAL A 268 -22.89 13.90 1.56
C VAL A 268 -24.17 14.70 1.76
N VAL A 269 -25.33 14.03 1.68
CA VAL A 269 -26.63 14.70 1.67
C VAL A 269 -27.07 14.98 3.12
N ARG A 270 -27.31 13.92 3.89
CA ARG A 270 -27.89 14.02 5.23
C ARG A 270 -27.66 12.76 6.05
N ALA A 271 -27.79 12.88 7.36
CA ALA A 271 -27.94 11.73 8.24
C ALA A 271 -29.27 11.81 8.99
N GLU A 272 -29.79 10.65 9.40
CA GLU A 272 -31.04 10.52 10.14
C GLU A 272 -30.84 9.64 11.37
N SER A 273 -31.50 10.03 12.47
CA SER A 273 -31.52 9.28 13.74
C SER A 273 -30.13 8.95 14.29
N LEU A 274 -29.20 9.91 14.22
CA LEU A 274 -27.88 9.75 14.82
C LEU A 274 -27.99 9.51 16.33
N LYS A 275 -27.15 8.60 16.84
CA LYS A 275 -27.10 8.29 18.26
C LYS A 275 -26.48 9.47 19.03
N ASN A 276 -27.29 10.14 19.85
CA ASN A 276 -26.77 11.16 20.75
C ASN A 276 -25.82 10.53 21.78
N LYS A 277 -24.62 11.08 21.91
CA LYS A 277 -23.62 10.67 22.91
C LYS A 277 -23.40 11.70 24.01
N GLU A 278 -24.07 12.84 23.92
CA GLU A 278 -23.94 13.90 24.91
C GLU A 278 -24.86 13.70 26.11
N LEU A 279 -24.39 14.14 27.28
CA LEU A 279 -25.16 14.14 28.53
C LEU A 279 -26.07 15.36 28.64
N ILE A 280 -25.68 16.48 28.01
CA ILE A 280 -26.38 17.76 27.99
C ILE A 280 -26.26 18.30 26.57
N GLY A 281 -27.37 18.53 25.87
CA GLY A 281 -27.37 18.92 24.46
C GLY A 281 -27.56 17.73 23.49
N LYS A 282 -27.53 18.02 22.19
CA LYS A 282 -27.38 17.03 21.13
C LYS A 282 -26.00 17.19 20.50
N SER A 283 -25.50 16.07 20.01
CA SER A 283 -24.28 16.01 19.20
C SER A 283 -24.25 17.03 18.06
N ASP A 284 -23.04 17.49 17.75
CA ASP A 284 -22.66 18.41 16.68
C ASP A 284 -22.00 17.60 15.55
N PRO A 285 -22.77 16.92 14.67
CA PRO A 285 -22.20 15.94 13.76
C PRO A 285 -21.50 16.54 12.55
N TYR A 286 -20.43 15.85 12.15
CA TYR A 286 -19.77 16.01 10.84
C TYR A 286 -19.35 14.65 10.28
N VAL A 287 -19.09 14.60 8.98
CA VAL A 287 -18.68 13.38 8.28
C VAL A 287 -17.25 13.54 7.78
N VAL A 288 -16.43 12.54 8.10
CA VAL A 288 -15.11 12.35 7.51
C VAL A 288 -15.21 11.23 6.48
N LEU A 289 -14.83 11.50 5.25
CA LEU A 289 -14.87 10.54 4.16
C LEU A 289 -13.51 10.36 3.50
N PHE A 290 -13.16 9.12 3.17
CA PHE A 290 -11.90 8.78 2.53
C PHE A 290 -11.95 7.42 1.84
N ILE A 291 -11.17 7.26 0.76
CA ILE A 291 -10.79 5.94 0.22
C ILE A 291 -9.47 5.49 0.85
N ARG A 292 -8.53 6.43 1.04
CA ARG A 292 -7.24 6.22 1.69
C ARG A 292 -7.13 7.04 2.97
N PRO A 293 -6.79 6.46 4.14
CA PRO A 293 -6.60 7.15 5.40
C PRO A 293 -5.81 8.47 5.38
N MET A 294 -4.86 8.64 4.44
CA MET A 294 -4.09 9.87 4.27
C MET A 294 -4.88 11.06 3.70
N PHE A 295 -5.92 10.81 2.89
CA PHE A 295 -6.70 11.80 2.13
C PHE A 295 -8.13 11.83 2.67
N ARG A 296 -8.25 12.38 3.87
CA ARG A 296 -9.52 12.57 4.57
C ARG A 296 -10.10 13.92 4.22
N GLU A 297 -11.30 13.91 3.69
CA GLU A 297 -12.14 15.09 3.55
C GLU A 297 -13.13 15.16 4.72
N LYS A 298 -13.49 16.37 5.13
CA LYS A 298 -14.47 16.60 6.19
C LYS A 298 -15.58 17.54 5.72
N THR A 299 -16.80 17.28 6.14
CA THR A 299 -17.90 18.23 5.98
C THR A 299 -17.80 19.37 6.97
N SER A 300 -18.63 20.40 6.77
CA SER A 300 -18.96 21.33 7.84
C SER A 300 -19.60 20.61 9.04
N VAL A 301 -19.47 21.24 10.21
CA VAL A 301 -20.11 20.79 11.45
C VAL A 301 -21.49 21.44 11.54
N ILE A 302 -22.50 20.65 11.91
CA ILE A 302 -23.86 21.15 12.12
C ILE A 302 -24.21 21.02 13.61
N ASP A 303 -24.38 22.15 14.27
CA ASP A 303 -24.61 22.21 15.71
C ASP A 303 -25.99 21.67 16.14
N ASP A 304 -26.03 20.95 17.27
CA ASP A 304 -27.20 20.47 18.03
C ASP A 304 -28.26 19.73 17.18
N ASN A 305 -27.82 18.90 16.23
CA ASN A 305 -28.73 18.25 15.27
C ASN A 305 -28.42 16.77 15.01
N LEU A 306 -29.36 15.88 15.39
CA LEU A 306 -29.25 14.44 15.12
C LEU A 306 -29.75 14.02 13.73
N ASN A 307 -30.29 14.96 12.96
CA ASN A 307 -30.73 14.78 11.57
C ASN A 307 -30.11 15.86 10.66
N PRO A 308 -28.77 15.96 10.63
CA PRO A 308 -28.05 17.01 9.89
C PRO A 308 -28.23 16.86 8.37
N GLN A 309 -28.22 17.99 7.65
CA GLN A 309 -28.20 18.04 6.19
C GLN A 309 -27.02 18.90 5.74
N TRP A 310 -26.01 18.27 5.15
CA TRP A 310 -24.79 18.95 4.70
C TRP A 310 -24.90 19.40 3.24
N ASN A 311 -25.33 18.51 2.36
CA ASN A 311 -25.36 18.74 0.90
C ASN A 311 -24.01 19.18 0.31
N GLU A 312 -22.91 18.66 0.86
CA GLU A 312 -21.55 18.98 0.45
C GLU A 312 -21.01 17.91 -0.50
N THR A 313 -20.26 18.33 -1.51
CA THR A 313 -19.71 17.42 -2.53
C THR A 313 -18.20 17.41 -2.50
N PHE A 314 -17.63 16.21 -2.54
CA PHE A 314 -16.20 15.95 -2.50
C PHE A 314 -15.79 15.08 -3.68
N GLU A 315 -14.56 15.25 -4.12
CA GLU A 315 -13.94 14.40 -5.13
C GLU A 315 -12.85 13.57 -4.47
N LEU A 316 -12.84 12.28 -4.74
CA LEU A 316 -11.85 11.32 -4.23
C LEU A 316 -11.32 10.51 -5.40
N ILE A 317 -10.02 10.20 -5.41
CA ILE A 317 -9.45 9.33 -6.45
C ILE A 317 -9.47 7.89 -5.96
N ALA A 318 -9.81 6.98 -6.88
CA ALA A 318 -9.74 5.53 -6.68
C ALA A 318 -8.68 4.92 -7.60
N GLU A 319 -7.83 4.07 -7.05
CA GLU A 319 -6.78 3.30 -7.75
C GLU A 319 -7.27 1.95 -8.26
N ASP A 320 -8.24 1.37 -7.56
CA ASP A 320 -8.77 0.06 -7.88
C ASP A 320 -10.23 -0.03 -7.46
N LYS A 321 -11.13 0.01 -8.45
CA LYS A 321 -12.56 -0.09 -8.23
C LYS A 321 -12.96 -1.44 -7.63
N GLU A 322 -12.25 -2.52 -7.95
CA GLU A 322 -12.67 -3.87 -7.55
C GLU A 322 -12.40 -4.15 -6.08
N THR A 323 -11.32 -3.59 -5.53
CA THR A 323 -10.85 -3.96 -4.18
C THR A 323 -10.97 -2.85 -3.15
N GLN A 324 -11.07 -1.59 -3.58
CA GLN A 324 -11.16 -0.46 -2.65
C GLN A 324 -12.60 -0.13 -2.25
N HIS A 325 -12.69 0.64 -1.17
CA HIS A 325 -13.95 0.98 -0.52
C HIS A 325 -13.92 2.44 -0.10
N LEU A 326 -15.07 3.11 -0.20
CA LEU A 326 -15.29 4.40 0.44
C LEU A 326 -15.64 4.17 1.92
N ILE A 327 -14.89 4.79 2.81
CA ILE A 327 -15.15 4.80 4.25
C ILE A 327 -15.75 6.15 4.63
N LEU A 328 -16.86 6.13 5.38
CA LEU A 328 -17.46 7.32 5.96
C LEU A 328 -17.56 7.15 7.47
N GLU A 329 -16.95 8.06 8.21
CA GLU A 329 -16.99 8.12 9.67
C GLU A 329 -17.78 9.35 10.10
N VAL A 330 -18.82 9.16 10.89
CA VAL A 330 -19.59 10.27 11.47
C VAL A 330 -19.05 10.52 12.87
N PHE A 331 -18.63 11.75 13.13
CA PHE A 331 -18.10 12.21 14.41
C PHE A 331 -19.02 13.25 15.02
N ASP A 332 -18.83 13.44 16.32
CA ASP A 332 -19.45 14.46 17.15
C ASP A 332 -18.33 15.42 17.58
N GLU A 333 -18.36 16.67 17.10
CA GLU A 333 -17.36 17.67 17.45
C GLU A 333 -17.54 18.07 18.92
N ASP A 334 -16.52 17.90 19.75
CA ASP A 334 -16.57 18.28 21.16
C ASP A 334 -15.50 19.35 21.41
N LYS A 335 -15.91 20.61 21.57
CA LYS A 335 -14.98 21.77 21.70
C LYS A 335 -13.96 21.64 22.83
N MET A 336 -14.21 20.77 23.82
CA MET A 336 -13.37 20.60 25.01
C MET A 336 -12.75 19.20 25.13
N LYS A 337 -13.13 18.22 24.31
CA LYS A 337 -12.66 16.83 24.40
C LYS A 337 -12.30 16.29 23.02
N GLN A 338 -11.80 15.05 22.97
CA GLN A 338 -11.67 14.35 21.71
C GLN A 338 -13.05 14.01 21.15
N ASP A 339 -13.22 14.27 19.86
CA ASP A 339 -14.43 13.98 19.10
C ASP A 339 -14.83 12.51 19.23
N LYS A 340 -16.14 12.28 19.34
CA LYS A 340 -16.66 10.93 19.58
C LYS A 340 -17.25 10.37 18.30
N ARG A 341 -16.67 9.28 17.77
CA ARG A 341 -17.23 8.61 16.58
C ARG A 341 -18.65 8.08 16.85
N LEU A 342 -19.64 8.66 16.20
CA LEU A 342 -21.05 8.28 16.27
C LEU A 342 -21.30 6.98 15.51
N GLY A 343 -20.72 6.84 14.32
CA GLY A 343 -20.86 5.65 13.48
C GLY A 343 -19.84 5.58 12.34
N ILE A 344 -19.75 4.42 11.71
CA ILE A 344 -18.91 4.17 10.54
C ILE A 344 -19.67 3.36 9.49
N ALA A 345 -19.51 3.72 8.23
CA ALA A 345 -20.03 3.00 7.09
C ALA A 345 -18.91 2.71 6.07
N LYS A 346 -19.08 1.61 5.33
CA LYS A 346 -18.16 1.16 4.28
C LYS A 346 -18.97 0.81 3.05
N LEU A 347 -18.60 1.39 1.91
CA LEU A 347 -19.22 1.18 0.60
C LEU A 347 -18.18 0.62 -0.37
N PRO A 348 -18.31 -0.64 -0.85
CA PRO A 348 -17.46 -1.17 -1.89
C PRO A 348 -17.59 -0.38 -3.19
N LEU A 349 -16.46 -0.02 -3.82
CA LEU A 349 -16.49 0.69 -5.10
C LEU A 349 -16.94 -0.22 -6.25
N SER A 350 -16.81 -1.54 -6.07
CA SER A 350 -17.27 -2.57 -7.01
C SER A 350 -18.77 -2.50 -7.27
N ASP A 351 -19.54 -2.06 -6.27
CA ASP A 351 -21.01 -2.05 -6.31
C ASP A 351 -21.55 -0.84 -7.09
N LEU A 352 -20.67 0.11 -7.43
CA LEU A 352 -21.05 1.36 -8.09
C LEU A 352 -21.14 1.20 -9.61
N GLY A 353 -22.26 1.62 -10.19
CA GLY A 353 -22.38 1.90 -11.62
C GLY A 353 -21.46 3.03 -12.12
N MET A 354 -21.04 2.95 -13.38
CA MET A 354 -20.21 3.96 -14.06
C MET A 354 -21.08 5.13 -14.54
N GLU A 355 -20.63 6.37 -14.35
CA GLU A 355 -21.30 7.62 -14.81
C GLU A 355 -22.75 7.80 -14.34
N THR A 356 -23.22 6.97 -13.41
CA THR A 356 -24.59 7.02 -12.91
C THR A 356 -24.60 7.52 -11.48
N VAL A 357 -25.40 8.57 -11.24
CA VAL A 357 -25.71 9.06 -9.88
C VAL A 357 -26.50 7.98 -9.14
N GLN A 358 -25.92 7.47 -8.07
CA GLN A 358 -26.56 6.51 -7.18
C GLN A 358 -26.77 7.15 -5.81
N GLU A 359 -28.01 7.13 -5.34
CA GLU A 359 -28.34 7.51 -3.97
C GLU A 359 -28.31 6.27 -3.09
N VAL A 360 -27.42 6.27 -2.10
CA VAL A 360 -27.16 5.12 -1.24
C VAL A 360 -27.43 5.51 0.20
N ASN A 361 -28.24 4.69 0.86
CA ASN A 361 -28.52 4.79 2.30
C ASN A 361 -27.64 3.79 3.04
N LEU A 362 -26.67 4.29 3.80
CA LEU A 362 -25.70 3.50 4.53
C LEU A 362 -26.07 3.43 6.01
N GLN A 363 -26.24 2.22 6.53
CA GLN A 363 -26.43 2.01 7.96
C GLN A 363 -25.11 2.22 8.71
N LEU A 364 -25.17 3.04 9.76
CA LEU A 364 -23.99 3.32 10.58
C LEU A 364 -23.73 2.19 11.58
N LEU A 365 -22.50 1.69 11.59
CA LEU A 365 -22.04 0.63 12.48
C LEU A 365 -21.17 1.20 13.61
N SER A 366 -20.96 0.42 14.68
CA SER A 366 -20.02 0.80 15.75
C SER A 366 -18.56 0.60 15.35
N SER A 367 -18.32 -0.39 14.49
CA SER A 367 -17.01 -0.80 13.97
C SER A 367 -17.23 -1.55 12.66
N LEU A 368 -16.26 -1.47 11.74
CA LEU A 368 -16.25 -2.25 10.50
C LEU A 368 -15.98 -3.74 10.73
N ASP A 369 -15.36 -4.09 11.86
CA ASP A 369 -15.09 -5.47 12.23
C ASP A 369 -16.33 -6.07 12.92
N THR A 370 -17.22 -6.64 12.12
CA THR A 370 -18.51 -7.22 12.55
C THR A 370 -18.36 -8.32 13.60
N THR A 371 -17.19 -8.98 13.66
CA THR A 371 -16.88 -10.01 14.67
C THR A 371 -16.68 -9.45 16.08
N LYS A 372 -16.31 -8.17 16.20
CA LYS A 372 -16.07 -7.47 17.47
C LYS A 372 -17.24 -6.58 17.90
N VAL A 373 -18.31 -6.51 17.11
CA VAL A 373 -19.48 -5.68 17.41
C VAL A 373 -20.31 -6.35 18.52
N LYS A 374 -20.08 -5.94 19.76
CA LYS A 374 -20.92 -6.30 20.91
C LYS A 374 -22.23 -5.51 20.97
N ASP A 375 -22.31 -4.38 20.28
CA ASP A 375 -23.43 -3.43 20.36
C ASP A 375 -24.19 -3.40 19.02
N LYS A 376 -25.31 -4.15 18.94
CA LYS A 376 -26.21 -4.17 17.77
C LYS A 376 -27.18 -2.98 17.72
N LYS A 377 -26.94 -1.95 18.53
CA LYS A 377 -27.82 -0.78 18.59
C LYS A 377 -27.70 0.04 17.31
N ASP A 378 -28.85 0.51 16.84
CA ASP A 378 -28.95 1.44 15.73
C ASP A 378 -28.16 2.72 16.04
N ARG A 379 -27.45 3.23 15.03
CA ARG A 379 -26.61 4.43 15.10
C ARG A 379 -27.01 5.47 14.06
N GLY A 380 -28.11 5.24 13.37
CA GLY A 380 -28.63 6.12 12.34
C GLY A 380 -28.24 5.68 10.93
N VAL A 381 -28.76 6.42 9.96
CA VAL A 381 -28.56 6.17 8.53
C VAL A 381 -27.93 7.41 7.90
N LEU A 382 -26.92 7.20 7.08
CA LEU A 382 -26.27 8.25 6.29
C LEU A 382 -26.69 8.11 4.82
N THR A 383 -27.29 9.15 4.26
CA THR A 383 -27.66 9.22 2.84
C THR A 383 -26.59 9.98 2.07
N ILE A 384 -26.05 9.33 1.04
CA ILE A 384 -25.07 9.93 0.12
C ILE A 384 -25.50 9.75 -1.32
N LYS A 385 -25.04 10.64 -2.20
CA LYS A 385 -25.09 10.47 -3.65
C LYS A 385 -23.69 10.28 -4.17
N VAL A 386 -23.48 9.26 -4.98
CA VAL A 386 -22.16 8.90 -5.49
C VAL A 386 -22.19 8.75 -7.01
N VAL A 387 -21.14 9.24 -7.66
CA VAL A 387 -20.87 9.07 -9.08
C VAL A 387 -19.44 8.58 -9.24
N TYR A 388 -19.27 7.47 -9.96
CA TYR A 388 -17.95 6.96 -10.30
C TYR A 388 -17.63 7.24 -11.77
N HIS A 389 -16.58 8.02 -12.00
CA HIS A 389 -16.03 8.34 -13.31
C HIS A 389 -14.74 7.54 -13.51
N GLN A 390 -14.63 6.77 -14.59
CA GLN A 390 -13.41 6.02 -14.89
C GLN A 390 -12.46 6.90 -15.71
N PHE A 391 -11.20 6.97 -15.29
CA PHE A 391 -10.22 7.78 -15.99
C PHE A 391 -9.78 7.17 -17.32
N THR A 392 -9.59 8.05 -18.29
CA THR A 392 -8.76 7.78 -19.46
C THR A 392 -7.27 7.74 -19.08
N LYS A 393 -6.41 7.26 -19.99
CA LYS A 393 -4.96 7.19 -19.72
C LYS A 393 -4.33 8.55 -19.46
N GLU A 394 -4.83 9.60 -20.13
CA GLU A 394 -4.34 10.98 -20.00
C GLU A 394 -4.76 11.56 -18.65
N GLU A 395 -6.04 11.45 -18.30
CA GLU A 395 -6.55 11.88 -17.00
C GLU A 395 -5.87 11.16 -15.83
N ALA A 396 -5.55 9.87 -15.99
CA ALA A 396 -4.82 9.12 -14.98
C ALA A 396 -3.38 9.63 -14.78
N GLN A 397 -2.73 10.13 -15.82
CA GLN A 397 -1.40 10.74 -15.70
C GLN A 397 -1.48 12.11 -15.03
N GLU A 398 -2.43 12.94 -15.45
CA GLU A 398 -2.66 14.25 -14.85
C GLU A 398 -3.02 14.14 -13.36
N ALA A 399 -3.92 13.23 -13.00
CA ALA A 399 -4.29 12.97 -11.61
C ALA A 399 -3.10 12.50 -10.75
N LEU A 400 -2.19 11.72 -11.34
CA LEU A 400 -0.97 11.29 -10.67
C LEU A 400 0.01 12.46 -10.45
N GLU A 401 0.12 13.37 -11.41
CA GLU A 401 0.97 14.57 -11.30
C GLU A 401 0.41 15.58 -10.29
N LEU A 402 -0.90 15.82 -10.33
CA LEU A 402 -1.58 16.72 -9.40
C LEU A 402 -1.40 16.29 -7.95
N GLU A 403 -1.40 15.00 -7.64
CA GLU A 403 -1.06 14.63 -6.27
C GLU A 403 0.41 14.76 -5.95
N LYS A 404 1.33 14.40 -6.85
CA LYS A 404 2.76 14.64 -6.57
C LYS A 404 2.99 16.07 -6.11
N GLN A 405 2.30 17.02 -6.75
CA GLN A 405 2.28 18.43 -6.35
C GLN A 405 1.57 18.64 -5.01
N ALA A 406 0.34 18.15 -4.82
CA ALA A 406 -0.41 18.30 -3.57
C ALA A 406 0.34 17.71 -2.34
N MET A 407 1.01 16.57 -2.49
CA MET A 407 1.84 15.97 -1.43
C MET A 407 3.06 16.84 -1.14
N GLU A 408 3.72 17.39 -2.17
CA GLU A 408 4.86 18.27 -1.99
C GLU A 408 4.47 19.61 -1.35
N GLU A 409 3.33 20.17 -1.74
CA GLU A 409 2.75 21.37 -1.12
C GLU A 409 2.37 21.10 0.33
N ARG A 410 1.72 19.97 0.61
CA ARG A 410 1.42 19.55 1.99
C ARG A 410 2.69 19.42 2.83
N ARG A 411 3.77 18.89 2.26
CA ARG A 411 5.09 18.85 2.90
C ARG A 411 5.66 20.23 3.17
N LYS A 412 5.55 21.17 2.22
CA LYS A 412 6.03 22.56 2.37
C LYS A 412 5.24 23.32 3.44
N VAL A 413 3.91 23.35 3.34
CA VAL A 413 3.03 24.01 4.32
C VAL A 413 3.26 23.43 5.73
N ARG A 414 3.49 22.13 5.82
CA ARG A 414 3.74 21.46 7.10
C ARG A 414 5.15 21.68 7.65
N GLY A 415 6.15 21.81 6.78
CA GLY A 415 7.49 22.23 7.15
C GLY A 415 7.54 23.68 7.65
N GLU A 416 6.75 24.56 7.03
CA GLU A 416 6.64 25.97 7.43
C GLU A 416 5.84 26.14 8.72
N THR A 417 4.72 25.42 8.91
CA THR A 417 4.00 25.42 10.19
C THR A 417 4.84 24.84 11.34
N ALA A 418 5.70 23.85 11.09
CA ALA A 418 6.67 23.36 12.07
C ALA A 418 7.77 24.38 12.41
N ALA A 419 8.10 25.32 11.51
CA ALA A 419 9.04 26.41 11.76
C ALA A 419 8.40 27.63 12.44
N VAL A 420 7.13 27.93 12.13
CA VAL A 420 6.36 29.06 12.68
C VAL A 420 5.75 28.74 14.06
N SER A 421 5.53 27.47 14.40
CA SER A 421 5.05 27.04 15.73
C SER A 421 6.05 27.29 16.88
N GLY A 422 7.22 27.88 16.59
CA GLY A 422 8.13 28.42 17.61
C GLY A 422 7.56 29.60 18.41
N ALA A 423 6.38 30.13 18.06
CA ALA A 423 5.83 31.33 18.72
C ALA A 423 4.29 31.46 18.81
N ALA A 424 3.49 30.39 18.68
CA ALA A 424 2.06 30.48 19.04
C ALA A 424 1.40 29.10 19.33
N ASP A 425 0.86 29.03 20.54
CA ASP A 425 -0.28 28.25 21.03
C ASP A 425 -0.20 26.72 21.18
N ALA A 426 -0.09 26.33 22.45
CA ALA A 426 -0.73 25.16 23.01
C ALA A 426 -2.24 25.42 23.15
N ALA A 427 -3.00 25.20 22.08
CA ALA A 427 -4.43 24.94 22.10
C ALA A 427 -4.75 24.03 20.90
N GLY A 428 -5.48 22.96 21.14
CA GLY A 428 -5.60 21.84 20.22
C GLY A 428 -6.37 22.12 18.92
N GLY A 429 -6.19 21.22 17.96
CA GLY A 429 -7.22 20.85 16.99
C GLY A 429 -7.29 21.66 15.69
N VAL A 430 -6.86 21.02 14.60
CA VAL A 430 -7.38 21.16 13.23
C VAL A 430 -7.40 22.58 12.64
N ALA A 431 -6.24 23.07 12.22
CA ALA A 431 -6.16 24.17 11.26
C ALA A 431 -6.25 23.60 9.82
N SER A 432 -7.46 23.60 9.25
CA SER A 432 -7.64 23.67 7.80
C SER A 432 -7.85 25.14 7.45
N THR A 433 -6.81 25.79 6.92
CA THR A 433 -6.86 27.15 6.40
C THR A 433 -7.89 27.25 5.28
N VAL A 434 -9.02 27.89 5.57
CA VAL A 434 -9.89 28.50 4.55
C VAL A 434 -9.14 29.70 3.99
N THR A 435 -8.57 29.57 2.79
CA THR A 435 -8.05 30.73 2.06
C THR A 435 -9.20 31.53 1.50
N ASN A 436 -9.67 32.52 2.27
CA ASN A 436 -10.41 33.65 1.73
C ASN A 436 -9.45 34.47 0.84
N VAL A 437 -9.64 34.37 -0.47
CA VAL A 437 -9.03 35.29 -1.43
C VAL A 437 -9.75 36.64 -1.31
N ALA A 438 -9.11 37.60 -0.67
CA ALA A 438 -9.43 39.02 -0.81
C ALA A 438 -8.13 39.75 -1.17
N GLY A 439 -8.02 40.10 -2.45
CA GLY A 439 -6.93 40.94 -2.95
C GLY A 439 -7.10 42.37 -2.49
N THR A 440 -5.99 42.97 -2.06
CA THR A 440 -5.59 44.38 -2.24
C THR A 440 -4.19 44.48 -1.61
N GLY A 441 -3.17 44.97 -2.29
CA GLY A 441 -3.14 46.34 -2.78
C GLY A 441 -2.68 47.26 -1.65
N VAL A 442 -1.36 47.33 -1.47
CA VAL A 442 -0.52 48.50 -1.10
C VAL A 442 -0.91 49.39 0.09
N ALA A 443 0.14 49.69 0.87
CA ALA A 443 0.40 50.86 1.72
C ALA A 443 0.08 50.76 3.23
N ALA A 444 1.18 50.87 3.97
CA ALA A 444 1.27 51.23 5.36
C ALA A 444 0.64 52.61 5.65
N ALA A 445 -0.12 52.71 6.75
CA ALA A 445 0.07 53.71 7.80
C ALA A 445 -1.08 53.66 8.84
N GLY A 446 -0.71 53.67 10.13
CA GLY A 446 -1.32 54.58 11.11
C GLY A 446 -2.67 54.23 11.75
N THR A 447 -2.60 53.60 12.93
CA THR A 447 -3.22 54.00 14.22
C THR A 447 -4.74 54.24 14.39
N VAL A 448 -5.20 53.75 15.56
CA VAL A 448 -6.31 54.15 16.49
C VAL A 448 -7.80 53.90 16.17
N ALA A 449 -8.38 53.04 17.03
CA ALA A 449 -9.59 53.18 17.87
C ALA A 449 -10.94 53.70 17.31
N GLY A 450 -12.02 52.98 17.67
CA GLY A 450 -13.33 53.59 17.96
C GLY A 450 -14.56 53.02 17.24
N SER A 451 -15.40 52.30 17.99
CA SER A 451 -16.88 52.32 18.01
C SER A 451 -17.71 52.69 16.75
N GLY A 452 -18.63 51.80 16.37
CA GLY A 452 -20.06 52.13 16.27
C GLY A 452 -20.72 52.29 14.89
N VAL A 453 -21.86 51.60 14.76
CA VAL A 453 -23.10 52.00 14.07
C VAL A 453 -23.35 51.54 12.60
N SER A 454 -24.61 51.11 12.45
CA SER A 454 -25.46 50.56 11.38
C SER A 454 -25.47 51.20 9.98
N ALA A 455 -25.85 50.39 8.98
CA ALA A 455 -26.94 50.59 7.98
C ALA A 455 -26.70 49.68 6.75
N ALA A 456 -27.55 48.69 6.47
CA ALA A 456 -28.70 48.74 5.54
C ALA A 456 -28.34 48.91 4.05
N GLY A 457 -28.78 47.96 3.19
CA GLY A 457 -29.04 48.24 1.77
C GLY A 457 -28.63 47.18 0.74
N ALA A 458 -29.59 46.31 0.40
CA ALA A 458 -29.94 45.82 -0.93
C ALA A 458 -28.87 45.37 -1.96
N GLY A 459 -28.93 44.07 -2.28
CA GLY A 459 -29.24 43.57 -3.63
C GLY A 459 -28.15 43.62 -4.69
N VAL A 460 -27.81 42.44 -5.24
CA VAL A 460 -27.88 42.07 -6.67
C VAL A 460 -27.19 40.71 -6.80
N GLY A 461 -27.92 39.74 -7.36
CA GLY A 461 -27.40 38.42 -7.65
C GLY A 461 -26.37 38.43 -8.77
N MET A 462 -25.38 37.56 -8.66
CA MET A 462 -24.73 36.95 -9.82
C MET A 462 -24.48 35.48 -9.56
N VAL A 463 -25.14 34.68 -10.39
CA VAL A 463 -24.88 33.27 -10.62
C VAL A 463 -23.45 33.15 -11.16
N GLY A 464 -22.60 32.43 -10.42
CA GLY A 464 -21.23 32.14 -10.82
C GLY A 464 -20.92 30.69 -10.51
N THR A 465 -21.00 29.84 -11.54
CA THR A 465 -20.48 28.48 -11.58
C THR A 465 -18.98 28.51 -11.28
N GLY A 466 -18.60 28.14 -10.06
CA GLY A 466 -17.21 27.97 -9.64
C GLY A 466 -16.84 26.50 -9.60
N ILE A 467 -16.11 26.04 -10.62
CA ILE A 467 -15.40 24.75 -10.59
C ILE A 467 -14.23 24.93 -9.62
N GLY A 468 -14.38 24.43 -8.40
CA GLY A 468 -13.30 24.37 -7.41
C GLY A 468 -12.44 23.14 -7.69
N ALA A 469 -11.16 23.36 -7.99
CA ALA A 469 -10.18 22.30 -8.02
C ALA A 469 -9.96 21.78 -6.58
N VAL A 470 -10.49 20.59 -6.28
CA VAL A 470 -10.36 19.92 -4.98
C VAL A 470 -9.31 18.84 -5.13
N GLY A 471 -8.17 19.01 -4.45
CA GLY A 471 -6.98 18.17 -4.58
C GLY A 471 -7.16 16.80 -3.94
N SER A 472 -7.73 15.86 -4.67
CA SER A 472 -7.73 14.45 -4.36
C SER A 472 -6.38 13.84 -4.76
N GLY A 473 -5.79 12.96 -3.95
CA GLY A 473 -4.43 12.51 -4.18
C GLY A 473 -4.19 11.08 -4.68
N ILE A 474 -3.22 10.90 -5.62
CA ILE A 474 -2.12 9.88 -5.95
C ILE A 474 -0.68 9.74 -5.30
N GLY A 475 -0.43 8.91 -4.26
CA GLY A 475 0.89 8.75 -3.61
C GLY A 475 2.01 8.24 -4.52
N ALA A 476 3.06 9.06 -4.74
CA ALA A 476 4.18 8.72 -5.61
C ALA A 476 5.24 7.82 -4.94
N PHE A 477 4.94 6.53 -4.82
CA PHE A 477 5.86 5.54 -4.25
C PHE A 477 6.76 4.80 -5.25
N GLY A 478 6.56 5.01 -6.56
CA GLY A 478 7.41 4.42 -7.59
C GLY A 478 8.86 4.88 -7.54
N SER A 479 9.14 6.16 -7.24
CA SER A 479 10.49 6.71 -7.46
C SER A 479 11.52 6.49 -6.34
N GLY A 480 11.06 6.32 -5.09
CA GLY A 480 11.95 6.13 -3.92
C GLY A 480 12.48 4.70 -3.82
N LEU A 481 11.58 3.72 -3.98
CA LEU A 481 11.92 2.30 -3.92
C LEU A 481 12.64 1.81 -5.19
N THR A 482 12.39 2.40 -6.36
CA THR A 482 13.19 2.13 -7.57
C THR A 482 14.64 2.61 -7.43
N LYS A 483 14.92 3.67 -6.65
CA LYS A 483 16.30 4.06 -6.31
C LYS A 483 16.98 3.03 -5.40
N ALA A 484 16.26 2.42 -4.46
CA ALA A 484 16.78 1.33 -3.63
C ALA A 484 17.01 0.04 -4.43
N GLY A 485 16.12 -0.29 -5.38
CA GLY A 485 16.32 -1.38 -6.34
C GLY A 485 17.54 -1.17 -7.25
N LYS A 486 17.82 0.08 -7.66
CA LYS A 486 19.06 0.45 -8.35
C LYS A 486 20.31 0.29 -7.48
N PHE A 487 20.20 0.36 -6.15
CA PHE A 487 21.32 0.16 -5.23
C PHE A 487 21.72 -1.32 -5.13
N VAL A 488 20.73 -2.23 -5.07
CA VAL A 488 20.98 -3.69 -5.08
C VAL A 488 21.59 -4.15 -6.41
N GLY A 489 21.23 -3.52 -7.53
CA GLY A 489 21.83 -3.79 -8.84
C GLY A 489 23.27 -3.28 -9.02
N ARG A 490 23.76 -2.40 -8.15
CA ARG A 490 25.08 -1.75 -8.32
C ARG A 490 26.20 -2.40 -7.50
N THR A 491 25.88 -3.19 -6.48
CA THR A 491 26.86 -3.83 -5.57
C THR A 491 27.17 -5.29 -5.88
N VAL A 492 26.58 -5.89 -6.92
CA VAL A 492 26.90 -7.26 -7.38
C VAL A 492 27.46 -7.26 -8.79
N THR A 493 28.52 -6.48 -9.03
CA THR A 493 29.40 -6.68 -10.20
C THR A 493 30.86 -6.56 -9.78
N GLY A 494 31.36 -7.59 -9.11
CA GLY A 494 32.80 -7.93 -9.01
C GLY A 494 33.20 -8.91 -10.11
N PRO A 495 34.50 -9.01 -10.47
CA PRO A 495 34.92 -9.19 -11.85
C PRO A 495 34.88 -10.66 -12.29
N PHE A 496 33.90 -11.01 -13.12
CA PHE A 496 34.06 -12.07 -14.11
C PHE A 496 34.46 -11.44 -15.44
N SER A 497 35.69 -10.92 -15.52
CA SER A 497 36.35 -10.63 -16.79
C SER A 497 36.83 -11.95 -17.41
N SER A 498 35.94 -12.68 -18.08
CA SER A 498 36.39 -13.63 -19.09
C SER A 498 36.61 -12.86 -20.39
N ALA A 499 37.87 -12.77 -20.79
CA ALA A 499 38.29 -12.08 -21.99
C ALA A 499 37.63 -12.69 -23.24
N ARG A 500 36.84 -11.88 -23.96
CA ARG A 500 36.52 -12.11 -25.38
C ARG A 500 37.58 -11.43 -26.25
N ARG A 501 38.36 -12.23 -26.99
CA ARG A 501 38.90 -11.97 -28.35
C ARG A 501 39.32 -13.34 -28.91
N SER A 502 39.12 -13.73 -30.17
CA SER A 502 38.42 -13.16 -31.33
C SER A 502 38.44 -14.23 -32.45
N ALA A 503 37.33 -14.33 -33.18
CA ALA A 503 37.17 -14.71 -34.60
C ALA A 503 37.99 -15.86 -35.23
N SER A 504 37.28 -16.84 -35.78
CA SER A 504 37.50 -17.25 -37.17
C SER A 504 36.15 -17.58 -37.84
N SER A 505 36.05 -17.14 -39.09
CA SER A 505 34.90 -17.05 -39.98
C SER A 505 34.30 -18.38 -40.42
N VAL A 506 32.97 -18.45 -40.51
CA VAL A 506 32.24 -19.44 -41.32
C VAL A 506 31.51 -18.67 -42.43
N PRO A 507 31.66 -19.02 -43.72
CA PRO A 507 30.96 -18.35 -44.80
C PRO A 507 29.52 -18.90 -44.93
N ASN A 508 28.59 -18.00 -45.24
CA ASN A 508 27.28 -18.34 -45.79
C ASN A 508 27.45 -19.06 -47.14
N VAL A 509 26.64 -20.09 -47.36
CA VAL A 509 26.32 -20.60 -48.69
C VAL A 509 24.80 -20.60 -48.78
N ASP A 510 24.29 -19.68 -49.60
CA ASP A 510 22.96 -19.77 -50.17
C ASP A 510 22.94 -20.90 -51.20
N ASP A 511 21.95 -21.79 -51.09
CA ASP A 511 21.14 -22.37 -52.17
C ASP A 511 19.94 -23.11 -51.56
#